data_AF-A0A397V811-F1
#
_entry.id   AF-A0A397V811-F1
#
_cell.length_a   1.000
_cell.length_b   1.000
_cell.length_c   1.000
_cell.angle_alpha   90.00
_cell.angle_beta   90.00
_cell.angle_gamma   90.00
#
_symmetry.space_group_name_H-M   'P 1'
#
loop_
_entity.id
_entity.type
_entity.pdbx_description
1 polymer ?
#
loop_
_entity_poly.entity_id
_entity_poly.type
_entity_poly.pdbx_seq_one_letter_code
_entity_poly.pdbx_strand_id
1 'polypeptide(L)'
;MTDKNFIVGAILYPDYDLLDFNGPIRFLGILKKYELDIKIITISQHGGNVESESQCSNFSNYSFDECPNFNVLLVPGGFGTRKEIDNSVLINFIDKWIPKVEYVMTVCTGSSLIAKTGHLDGKKATSNKMAFKWVTSHGPKVNWIKHARWVADGKFYTSAGGMDMALGWISDVFGEKYAKNAALHAEYEWHSDPSWDPFSEMELDSSDKYDVNVT
;
A
#
# COMPACT_ATOMS: atom_id res chain seq x y z
N MET A 1 24.94 13.02 1.04
CA MET A 1 23.51 12.78 1.32
C MET A 1 22.76 13.39 0.17
N THR A 2 21.90 12.64 -0.50
CA THR A 2 21.08 13.21 -1.59
C THR A 2 20.09 14.19 -1.00
N ASP A 3 20.06 15.43 -1.49
CA ASP A 3 19.10 16.51 -1.13
C ASP A 3 17.64 16.19 -1.53
N LYS A 4 17.27 14.91 -1.54
CA LYS A 4 16.01 14.43 -2.09
C LYS A 4 14.97 14.35 -0.97
N ASN A 5 14.00 15.24 -1.03
CA ASN A 5 12.84 15.24 -0.15
C ASN A 5 11.84 14.17 -0.59
N PHE A 6 11.41 13.30 0.33
CA PHE A 6 10.35 12.33 0.11
C PHE A 6 9.08 12.76 0.81
N ILE A 7 8.05 13.12 0.03
CA ILE A 7 6.72 13.39 0.55
C ILE A 7 5.83 12.20 0.18
N VAL A 8 5.39 11.47 1.20
CA VAL A 8 4.50 10.32 1.09
C VAL A 8 3.05 10.81 1.21
N GLY A 9 2.31 10.73 0.10
CA GLY A 9 0.86 10.86 0.07
C GLY A 9 0.20 9.53 0.38
N ALA A 10 -0.28 9.37 1.61
CA ALA A 10 -0.94 8.16 2.06
C ALA A 10 -2.46 8.30 1.93
N ILE A 11 -3.07 7.46 1.09
CA ILE A 11 -4.50 7.48 0.80
C ILE A 11 -5.31 6.83 1.92
N LEU A 12 -6.41 7.47 2.28
CA LEU A 12 -7.46 6.97 3.17
C LEU A 12 -8.81 7.00 2.44
N TYR A 13 -9.61 5.98 2.69
CA TYR A 13 -11.02 5.87 2.30
C TYR A 13 -11.75 5.05 3.37
N PRO A 14 -13.08 5.15 3.50
CA PRO A 14 -13.84 4.37 4.49
C PRO A 14 -13.56 2.87 4.37
N ASP A 15 -13.47 2.18 5.50
CA ASP A 15 -13.22 0.73 5.57
C ASP A 15 -11.86 0.30 4.98
N TYR A 16 -10.86 1.18 5.04
CA TYR A 16 -9.46 0.79 4.82
C TYR A 16 -8.99 -0.17 5.92
N ASP A 17 -8.00 -1.02 5.60
CA ASP A 17 -7.35 -1.86 6.61
C ASP A 17 -6.37 -1.03 7.44
N LEU A 18 -6.53 -1.08 8.76
CA LEU A 18 -5.78 -0.25 9.70
C LEU A 18 -4.28 -0.55 9.65
N LEU A 19 -3.89 -1.81 9.54
CA LEU A 19 -2.48 -2.23 9.57
C LEU A 19 -1.79 -1.98 8.22
N ASP A 20 -2.52 -2.15 7.11
CA ASP A 20 -2.04 -1.81 5.78
C ASP A 20 -1.63 -0.34 5.65
N PHE A 21 -2.35 0.54 6.37
CA PHE A 21 -2.05 1.97 6.41
C PHE A 21 -0.99 2.31 7.45
N ASN A 22 -1.22 1.95 8.72
CA ASN A 22 -0.35 2.38 9.82
C ASN A 22 0.98 1.63 9.87
N GLY A 23 1.05 0.39 9.38
CA GLY A 23 2.26 -0.43 9.35
C GLY A 23 3.39 0.23 8.54
N PRO A 24 3.22 0.50 7.23
CA PRO A 24 4.21 1.23 6.45
C PRO A 24 4.57 2.60 7.04
N ILE A 25 3.56 3.36 7.48
CA ILE A 25 3.76 4.69 8.08
C ILE A 25 4.65 4.64 9.31
N ARG A 26 4.54 3.58 10.13
CA ARG A 26 5.37 3.39 11.33
C ARG A 26 6.85 3.39 10.99
N PHE A 27 7.26 2.67 9.94
CA PHE A 27 8.68 2.58 9.54
C PHE A 27 9.17 3.85 8.85
N LEU A 28 8.36 4.42 7.95
CA LEU A 28 8.66 5.68 7.27
C LEU A 28 8.84 6.82 8.29
N GLY A 29 8.01 6.87 9.33
CA GLY A 29 8.11 7.85 10.40
C GLY A 29 9.39 7.74 11.24
N ILE A 30 9.99 6.55 11.36
CA ILE A 30 11.27 6.34 12.08
C ILE A 30 12.41 7.03 11.36
N LEU A 31 12.38 7.09 10.02
CA LEU A 31 13.47 7.64 9.22
C LEU A 31 13.79 9.11 9.54
N LYS A 32 12.80 9.87 10.04
CA LYS A 32 13.00 11.24 10.54
C LYS A 32 14.05 11.32 11.66
N LYS A 33 14.21 10.26 12.46
CA LYS A 33 15.23 10.18 13.52
C LYS A 33 16.66 10.10 12.98
N TYR A 34 16.81 9.79 11.70
CA TYR A 34 18.10 9.70 11.01
C TYR A 34 18.38 10.90 10.12
N GLU A 35 17.69 12.02 10.35
CA GLU A 35 17.84 13.26 9.57
C GLU A 35 17.56 13.08 8.07
N LEU A 36 16.78 12.04 7.72
CA LEU A 36 16.27 11.84 6.37
C LEU A 36 15.03 12.73 6.17
N ASP A 37 15.01 13.47 5.05
CA ASP A 37 13.92 14.37 4.69
C ASP A 37 12.71 13.58 4.17
N ILE A 38 11.93 13.02 5.10
CA ILE A 38 10.67 12.33 4.82
C ILE A 38 9.50 13.05 5.49
N LYS A 39 8.47 13.35 4.71
CA LYS A 39 7.21 13.91 5.17
C LYS A 39 6.08 12.94 4.81
N ILE A 40 5.13 12.77 5.70
CA ILE A 40 3.93 11.96 5.46
C ILE A 40 2.76 12.93 5.51
N ILE A 41 1.91 12.89 4.49
CA ILE A 41 0.64 13.59 4.43
C ILE A 41 -0.46 12.55 4.22
N THR A 42 -1.56 12.69 4.94
CA THR A 42 -2.71 11.78 4.83
C THR A 42 -3.79 12.44 3.97
N ILE A 43 -4.32 11.72 2.99
CA ILE A 43 -5.17 12.28 1.95
C ILE A 43 -6.42 11.40 1.81
N SER A 44 -7.60 12.00 1.79
CA SER A 44 -8.88 11.32 1.53
C SER A 44 -9.73 12.18 0.61
N GLN A 45 -10.84 11.64 0.12
CA GLN A 45 -11.70 12.39 -0.81
C GLN A 45 -12.16 13.74 -0.24
N HIS A 46 -12.47 13.78 1.05
CA HIS A 46 -13.06 14.96 1.70
C HIS A 46 -12.20 15.52 2.85
N GLY A 47 -11.02 14.96 3.12
CA GLY A 47 -10.24 15.28 4.31
C GLY A 47 -10.93 14.82 5.60
N GLY A 48 -10.40 15.22 6.75
CA GLY A 48 -11.04 14.97 8.06
C GLY A 48 -10.94 13.52 8.52
N ASN A 49 -11.86 13.10 9.40
CA ASN A 49 -11.80 11.79 10.03
C ASN A 49 -12.23 10.67 9.05
N VAL A 50 -11.44 9.61 8.94
CA VAL A 50 -11.75 8.44 8.11
C VAL A 50 -11.66 7.18 8.96
N GLU A 51 -12.76 6.44 9.05
CA GLU A 51 -12.87 5.22 9.85
C GLU A 51 -12.31 4.00 9.08
N SER A 52 -11.50 3.18 9.77
CA SER A 52 -11.04 1.88 9.26
C SER A 52 -12.09 0.81 9.49
N GLU A 53 -11.93 -0.33 8.82
CA GLU A 53 -12.73 -1.53 9.09
C GLU A 53 -12.69 -1.96 10.56
N SER A 54 -11.58 -1.72 11.26
CA SER A 54 -11.41 -2.02 12.69
C SER A 54 -11.99 -0.94 13.62
N GLN A 55 -12.81 -0.01 13.11
CA GLN A 55 -13.46 1.07 13.87
C GLN A 55 -12.49 2.06 14.55
N CYS A 56 -11.22 2.01 14.16
CA CYS A 56 -10.23 3.01 14.53
C CYS A 56 -10.12 4.03 13.40
N SER A 57 -10.21 5.31 13.71
CA SER A 57 -10.12 6.35 12.70
C SER A 57 -8.71 6.93 12.60
N ASN A 58 -8.29 7.25 11.37
CA ASN A 58 -7.15 8.12 11.12
C ASN A 58 -7.66 9.46 10.57
N PHE A 59 -6.96 10.54 10.92
CA PHE A 59 -7.28 11.87 10.41
C PHE A 59 -6.55 12.11 9.08
N SER A 60 -7.31 12.48 8.04
CA SER A 60 -6.80 12.94 6.76
C SER A 60 -6.52 14.45 6.81
N ASN A 61 -5.25 14.82 6.59
CA ASN A 61 -4.80 16.21 6.60
C ASN A 61 -5.32 17.01 5.41
N TYR A 62 -5.59 16.35 4.28
CA TYR A 62 -5.97 17.01 3.03
C TYR A 62 -7.09 16.27 2.30
N SER A 63 -8.02 17.03 1.74
CA SER A 63 -8.94 16.53 0.72
C SER A 63 -8.22 16.32 -0.63
N PHE A 64 -8.87 15.68 -1.61
CA PHE A 64 -8.31 15.58 -2.96
C PHE A 64 -8.12 16.95 -3.63
N ASP A 65 -9.01 17.90 -3.35
CA ASP A 65 -8.98 19.25 -3.92
C ASP A 65 -7.88 20.12 -3.33
N GLU A 66 -7.53 19.89 -2.06
CA GLU A 66 -6.53 20.68 -1.31
C GLU A 66 -5.20 19.92 -1.15
N CYS A 67 -5.03 18.80 -1.86
CA CYS A 67 -3.86 17.95 -1.75
C CYS A 67 -2.60 18.67 -2.27
N PRO A 68 -1.55 18.86 -1.45
CA PRO A 68 -0.28 19.40 -1.93
C PRO A 68 0.48 18.37 -2.77
N ASN A 69 1.57 18.81 -3.41
CA ASN A 69 2.45 17.90 -4.15
C ASN A 69 3.10 16.87 -3.23
N PHE A 70 3.15 15.63 -3.71
CA PHE A 70 3.89 14.52 -3.11
C PHE A 70 4.55 13.68 -4.20
N ASN A 71 5.53 12.85 -3.82
CA ASN A 71 6.32 12.05 -4.77
C ASN A 71 6.39 10.55 -4.43
N VAL A 72 5.74 10.12 -3.35
CA VAL A 72 5.50 8.71 -3.05
C VAL A 72 4.02 8.51 -2.76
N LEU A 73 3.34 7.66 -3.53
CA LEU A 73 1.95 7.30 -3.29
C LEU A 73 1.89 6.04 -2.43
N LEU A 74 1.12 6.02 -1.35
CA LEU A 74 0.82 4.82 -0.56
C LEU A 74 -0.68 4.55 -0.58
N VAL A 75 -1.10 3.38 -1.05
CA VAL A 75 -2.51 2.96 -1.11
C VAL A 75 -2.71 1.68 -0.30
N PRO A 76 -3.43 1.72 0.85
CA PRO A 76 -3.72 0.54 1.66
C PRO A 76 -4.74 -0.38 0.98
N GLY A 77 -5.04 -1.53 1.59
CA GLY A 77 -6.17 -2.38 1.22
C GLY A 77 -7.42 -2.12 2.08
N GLY A 78 -8.07 -3.19 2.50
CA GLY A 78 -9.31 -3.17 3.30
C GLY A 78 -10.58 -3.46 2.48
N PHE A 79 -11.68 -3.76 3.17
CA PHE A 79 -12.97 -4.03 2.53
C PHE A 79 -13.51 -2.84 1.72
N GLY A 80 -13.16 -1.61 2.12
CA GLY A 80 -13.54 -0.39 1.39
C GLY A 80 -13.21 -0.43 -0.09
N THR A 81 -12.13 -1.13 -0.48
CA THR A 81 -11.75 -1.34 -1.89
C THR A 81 -12.88 -1.88 -2.78
N ARG A 82 -13.86 -2.60 -2.22
CA ARG A 82 -14.97 -3.19 -3.01
C ARG A 82 -15.96 -2.12 -3.49
N LYS A 83 -16.12 -1.07 -2.70
CA LYS A 83 -16.89 0.11 -3.09
C LYS A 83 -16.03 1.08 -3.89
N GLU A 84 -14.80 1.30 -3.43
CA GLU A 84 -13.91 2.33 -3.97
C GLU A 84 -13.37 2.00 -5.38
N ILE A 85 -13.37 0.73 -5.80
CA ILE A 85 -12.98 0.33 -7.16
C ILE A 85 -13.89 0.93 -8.25
N ASP A 86 -15.12 1.30 -7.90
CA ASP A 86 -16.09 1.96 -8.79
C ASP A 86 -16.31 3.44 -8.42
N ASN A 87 -15.58 3.96 -7.44
CA ASN A 87 -15.54 5.39 -7.13
C ASN A 87 -14.66 6.13 -8.15
N SER A 88 -15.28 6.64 -9.21
CA SER A 88 -14.57 7.40 -10.24
C SER A 88 -13.77 8.59 -9.71
N VAL A 89 -14.18 9.21 -8.59
CA VAL A 89 -13.45 10.34 -8.01
C VAL A 89 -12.08 9.90 -7.46
N LEU A 90 -12.05 8.81 -6.69
CA LEU A 90 -10.82 8.23 -6.18
C LEU A 90 -9.93 7.70 -7.32
N ILE A 91 -10.51 6.94 -8.26
CA ILE A 91 -9.76 6.34 -9.36
C ILE A 91 -9.10 7.44 -10.23
N ASN A 92 -9.83 8.50 -10.55
CA ASN A 92 -9.28 9.62 -11.32
C ASN A 92 -8.21 10.39 -10.52
N PHE A 93 -8.37 10.52 -9.20
CA PHE A 93 -7.35 11.13 -8.35
C PHE A 93 -6.05 10.31 -8.40
N ILE A 94 -6.14 8.99 -8.20
CA ILE A 94 -5.00 8.07 -8.27
C ILE A 94 -4.34 8.13 -9.66
N ASP A 95 -5.11 8.00 -10.74
CA ASP A 95 -4.62 8.01 -12.13
C ASP A 95 -3.83 9.30 -12.45
N LYS A 96 -4.33 10.45 -11.99
CA LYS A 96 -3.66 11.75 -12.15
C LYS A 96 -2.32 11.84 -11.42
N TRP A 97 -2.14 11.12 -10.31
CA TRP A 97 -0.94 11.19 -9.48
C TRP A 97 0.12 10.16 -9.85
N ILE A 98 -0.27 8.96 -10.28
CA ILE A 98 0.68 7.90 -10.66
C ILE A 98 1.81 8.40 -11.57
N PRO A 99 1.59 9.13 -12.68
CA PRO A 99 2.69 9.56 -13.55
C PRO A 99 3.62 10.61 -12.91
N LYS A 100 3.17 11.31 -11.85
CA LYS A 100 3.91 12.42 -11.21
C LYS A 100 4.78 11.96 -10.05
N VAL A 101 4.43 10.84 -9.43
CA VAL A 101 5.16 10.29 -8.29
C VAL A 101 6.34 9.42 -8.74
N GLU A 102 7.38 9.42 -7.92
CA GLU A 102 8.57 8.59 -8.10
C GLU A 102 8.35 7.15 -7.69
N TYR A 103 7.47 6.91 -6.71
CA TYR A 103 7.14 5.58 -6.21
C TYR A 103 5.63 5.44 -5.97
N VAL A 104 5.12 4.24 -6.22
CA VAL A 104 3.75 3.82 -5.89
C VAL A 104 3.86 2.57 -5.04
N MET A 105 3.48 2.66 -3.78
CA MET A 105 3.38 1.56 -2.84
C MET A 105 1.92 1.18 -2.64
N THR A 106 1.60 -0.10 -2.75
CA THR A 106 0.26 -0.61 -2.45
C THR A 106 0.36 -1.78 -1.50
N VAL A 107 -0.58 -1.86 -0.58
CA VAL A 107 -0.72 -2.99 0.32
C VAL A 107 -2.03 -3.70 0.04
N CYS A 108 -2.03 -5.03 0.09
CA CYS A 108 -3.23 -5.85 0.06
C CYS A 108 -4.06 -5.53 -1.20
N THR A 109 -5.37 -5.30 -1.04
CA THR A 109 -6.29 -4.99 -2.14
C THR A 109 -6.08 -3.59 -2.74
N GLY A 110 -5.25 -2.72 -2.17
CA GLY A 110 -4.92 -1.41 -2.75
C GLY A 110 -4.31 -1.50 -4.15
N SER A 111 -3.63 -2.62 -4.44
CA SER A 111 -3.12 -2.95 -5.77
C SER A 111 -4.22 -3.04 -6.83
N SER A 112 -5.45 -3.41 -6.47
CA SER A 112 -6.59 -3.42 -7.42
C SER A 112 -6.99 -2.02 -7.88
N LEU A 113 -6.89 -1.02 -7.01
CA LEU A 113 -7.19 0.37 -7.34
C LEU A 113 -6.18 0.92 -8.34
N ILE A 114 -4.89 0.57 -8.19
CA ILE A 114 -3.87 0.91 -9.19
C ILE A 114 -4.08 0.11 -10.47
N ALA A 115 -4.41 -1.19 -10.39
CA ALA A 115 -4.68 -2.01 -11.56
C ALA A 115 -5.85 -1.48 -12.40
N LYS A 116 -6.91 -0.99 -11.76
CA LYS A 116 -8.08 -0.36 -12.42
C LYS A 116 -7.72 0.83 -13.30
N THR A 117 -6.64 1.55 -12.98
CA THR A 117 -6.14 2.67 -13.80
C THR A 117 -5.38 2.22 -15.05
N GLY A 118 -5.04 0.92 -15.17
CA GLY A 118 -4.25 0.36 -16.27
C GLY A 118 -2.74 0.57 -16.14
N HIS A 119 -2.24 1.31 -15.14
CA HIS A 119 -0.80 1.58 -14.98
C HIS A 119 0.03 0.35 -14.59
N LEU A 120 -0.61 -0.72 -14.12
CA LEU A 120 0.04 -2.01 -13.85
C LEU A 120 0.01 -2.97 -15.06
N ASP A 121 -0.61 -2.60 -16.19
CA ASP A 121 -0.69 -3.48 -17.37
C ASP A 121 0.73 -3.88 -17.84
N GLY A 122 0.97 -5.18 -17.98
CA GLY A 122 2.27 -5.75 -18.34
C GLY A 122 3.34 -5.72 -17.24
N LYS A 123 3.05 -5.14 -16.07
CA LYS A 123 3.96 -5.11 -14.91
C LYS A 123 3.79 -6.32 -14.02
N LYS A 124 4.86 -6.72 -13.34
CA LYS A 124 4.77 -7.70 -12.26
C LYS A 124 4.16 -7.02 -11.03
N ALA A 125 3.19 -7.66 -10.41
CA ALA A 125 2.57 -7.19 -9.18
C ALA A 125 2.10 -8.35 -8.31
N THR A 126 1.78 -8.10 -7.05
CA THR A 126 1.12 -9.06 -6.15
C THR A 126 0.08 -8.36 -5.27
N SER A 127 -0.66 -9.15 -4.52
CA SER A 127 -1.67 -8.71 -3.57
C SER A 127 -1.81 -9.75 -2.43
N ASN A 128 -2.71 -9.49 -1.49
CA ASN A 128 -3.02 -10.46 -0.43
C ASN A 128 -3.62 -11.74 -1.02
N LYS A 129 -3.41 -12.85 -0.33
CA LYS A 129 -3.70 -14.20 -0.86
C LYS A 129 -5.19 -14.53 -0.81
N MET A 130 -5.87 -14.05 0.23
CA MET A 130 -7.30 -14.27 0.45
C MET A 130 -8.17 -13.65 -0.66
N ALA A 131 -7.88 -12.41 -1.07
CA ALA A 131 -8.61 -11.67 -2.10
C ALA A 131 -7.94 -11.75 -3.48
N PHE A 132 -6.93 -12.59 -3.67
CA PHE A 132 -6.10 -12.59 -4.89
C PHE A 132 -6.95 -12.77 -6.16
N LYS A 133 -7.94 -13.67 -6.13
CA LYS A 133 -8.86 -13.89 -7.26
C LYS A 133 -9.66 -12.62 -7.59
N TRP A 134 -10.18 -11.93 -6.57
CA TRP A 134 -10.93 -10.69 -6.75
C TRP A 134 -10.02 -9.56 -7.25
N VAL A 135 -8.80 -9.43 -6.74
CA VAL A 135 -7.86 -8.40 -7.20
C VAL A 135 -7.45 -8.63 -8.65
N THR A 136 -7.13 -9.87 -9.02
CA THR A 136 -6.67 -10.20 -10.38
C THR A 136 -7.75 -10.00 -11.44
N SER A 137 -9.04 -10.13 -11.10
CA SER A 137 -10.13 -9.83 -12.05
C SER A 137 -10.22 -8.34 -12.42
N HIS A 138 -9.67 -7.44 -11.60
CA HIS A 138 -9.62 -6.00 -11.86
C HIS A 138 -8.34 -5.56 -12.59
N GLY A 139 -7.41 -6.48 -12.83
CA GLY A 139 -6.17 -6.23 -13.56
C GLY A 139 -5.77 -7.43 -14.43
N PRO A 140 -6.58 -7.83 -15.43
CA PRO A 140 -6.34 -9.06 -16.20
C PRO A 140 -5.08 -9.02 -17.08
N LYS A 141 -4.52 -7.83 -17.33
CA LYS A 141 -3.29 -7.63 -18.10
C LYS A 141 -2.04 -7.49 -17.22
N VAL A 142 -2.19 -7.54 -15.90
CA VAL A 142 -1.08 -7.47 -14.95
C VAL A 142 -0.46 -8.86 -14.78
N ASN A 143 0.87 -8.93 -14.70
CA ASN A 143 1.60 -10.17 -14.49
C ASN A 143 1.63 -10.51 -12.98
N TRP A 144 0.52 -11.02 -12.45
CA TRP A 144 0.35 -11.28 -11.02
C TRP A 144 1.22 -12.43 -10.49
N ILE A 145 1.98 -12.20 -9.42
CA ILE A 145 2.90 -13.15 -8.78
C ILE A 145 2.31 -13.64 -7.45
N LYS A 146 1.54 -14.73 -7.50
CA LYS A 146 0.76 -15.24 -6.34
C LYS A 146 1.61 -15.48 -5.08
N HIS A 147 2.77 -16.10 -5.23
CA HIS A 147 3.60 -16.53 -4.09
C HIS A 147 4.48 -15.43 -3.48
N ALA A 148 4.60 -14.26 -4.13
CA ALA A 148 5.43 -13.18 -3.62
C ALA A 148 4.76 -12.45 -2.44
N ARG A 149 5.51 -12.17 -1.38
CA ARG A 149 5.08 -11.31 -0.27
C ARG A 149 4.99 -9.85 -0.73
N TRP A 150 5.96 -9.41 -1.52
CA TRP A 150 5.87 -8.18 -2.30
C TRP A 150 6.62 -8.29 -3.62
N VAL A 151 6.28 -7.41 -4.56
CA VAL A 151 6.91 -7.29 -5.86
C VAL A 151 7.29 -5.84 -6.10
N ALA A 152 8.55 -5.62 -6.48
CA ALA A 152 9.02 -4.36 -7.03
C ALA A 152 9.22 -4.49 -8.55
N ASP A 153 8.54 -3.65 -9.34
CA ASP A 153 8.71 -3.54 -10.78
C ASP A 153 8.78 -2.05 -11.18
N GLY A 154 10.01 -1.57 -11.43
CA GLY A 154 10.27 -0.16 -11.63
C GLY A 154 9.89 0.65 -10.39
N LYS A 155 8.92 1.57 -10.52
CA LYS A 155 8.45 2.40 -9.41
C LYS A 155 7.31 1.80 -8.59
N PHE A 156 6.77 0.65 -8.99
CA PHE A 156 5.63 0.03 -8.35
C PHE A 156 6.10 -1.01 -7.33
N TYR A 157 5.67 -0.84 -6.09
CA TYR A 157 5.87 -1.77 -4.99
C TYR A 157 4.48 -2.25 -4.55
N THR A 158 4.18 -3.51 -4.79
CA THR A 158 2.87 -4.10 -4.47
C THR A 158 3.07 -5.25 -3.49
N SER A 159 2.25 -5.36 -2.45
CA SER A 159 2.45 -6.38 -1.41
C SER A 159 1.17 -7.03 -0.91
N ALA A 160 1.33 -8.22 -0.31
CA ALA A 160 0.28 -8.89 0.43
C ALA A 160 0.04 -8.22 1.80
N GLY A 161 1.12 -7.93 2.53
CA GLY A 161 1.13 -7.13 3.77
C GLY A 161 2.15 -5.99 3.69
N GLY A 162 1.95 -4.93 4.48
CA GLY A 162 2.63 -3.65 4.25
C GLY A 162 4.00 -3.49 4.91
N MET A 163 4.24 -4.18 6.02
CA MET A 163 5.38 -3.90 6.90
C MET A 163 6.73 -4.29 6.28
N ASP A 164 6.89 -5.55 5.88
CA ASP A 164 8.13 -6.03 5.24
C ASP A 164 8.42 -5.31 3.92
N MET A 165 7.39 -4.99 3.14
CA MET A 165 7.52 -4.23 1.89
C MET A 165 7.99 -2.80 2.14
N ALA A 166 7.48 -2.12 3.17
CA ALA A 166 7.95 -0.79 3.53
C ALA A 166 9.44 -0.81 3.91
N LEU A 167 9.88 -1.81 4.67
CA LEU A 167 11.30 -2.00 4.98
C LEU A 167 12.13 -2.35 3.73
N GLY A 168 11.60 -3.16 2.82
CA GLY A 168 12.20 -3.43 1.50
C GLY A 168 12.40 -2.14 0.69
N TRP A 169 11.36 -1.32 0.57
CA TRP A 169 11.45 -0.02 -0.11
C TRP A 169 12.47 0.91 0.56
N ILE A 170 12.51 0.97 1.90
CA ILE A 170 13.52 1.73 2.63
C ILE A 170 14.93 1.22 2.32
N SER A 171 15.11 -0.10 2.23
CA SER A 171 16.37 -0.72 1.86
C SER A 171 16.82 -0.31 0.46
N ASP A 172 15.90 -0.32 -0.51
CA ASP A 172 16.20 0.02 -1.90
C ASP A 172 16.49 1.53 -2.09
N VAL A 173 15.80 2.39 -1.33
CA VAL A 173 15.89 3.86 -1.51
C VAL A 173 16.99 4.50 -0.66
N PHE A 174 17.14 4.08 0.59
CA PHE A 174 18.08 4.69 1.55
C PHE A 174 19.25 3.77 1.90
N GLY A 175 19.13 2.47 1.61
CA GLY A 175 20.10 1.45 1.94
C GLY A 175 19.66 0.55 3.09
N GLU A 176 20.04 -0.72 3.02
CA GLU A 176 19.64 -1.80 3.94
C GLU A 176 19.89 -1.45 5.43
N LYS A 177 20.94 -0.68 5.72
CA LYS A 177 21.24 -0.19 7.08
C LYS A 177 20.05 0.53 7.69
N TYR A 178 19.36 1.40 6.94
CA TYR A 178 18.22 2.17 7.45
C TYR A 178 16.99 1.29 7.65
N ALA A 179 16.78 0.28 6.79
CA ALA A 179 15.71 -0.69 6.97
C ALA A 179 15.90 -1.50 8.25
N LYS A 180 17.09 -2.09 8.46
CA LYS A 180 17.42 -2.84 9.69
C LYS A 180 17.28 -1.98 10.95
N ASN A 181 17.73 -0.73 10.87
CA ASN A 181 17.62 0.25 11.94
C ASN A 181 16.15 0.60 12.27
N ALA A 182 15.31 0.76 11.26
CA ALA A 182 13.88 1.02 11.42
C ALA A 182 13.16 -0.18 12.03
N ALA A 183 13.47 -1.40 11.57
CA ALA A 183 12.97 -2.64 12.14
C ALA A 183 13.35 -2.78 13.61
N LEU A 184 14.63 -2.55 13.95
CA LEU A 184 15.13 -2.57 15.33
C LEU A 184 14.41 -1.56 16.24
N HIS A 185 14.17 -0.33 15.76
CA HIS A 185 13.43 0.69 16.51
C HIS A 185 11.96 0.36 16.73
N ALA A 186 11.40 -0.55 15.95
CA ALA A 186 10.03 -1.02 16.09
C ALA A 186 9.95 -2.38 16.80
N GLU A 187 11.09 -2.95 17.19
CA GLU A 187 11.19 -4.33 17.71
C GLU A 187 10.51 -5.34 16.77
N TYR A 188 10.62 -5.08 15.46
CA TYR A 188 9.97 -5.85 14.40
C TYR A 188 10.95 -6.81 13.75
N GLU A 189 10.57 -8.08 13.66
CA GLU A 189 11.32 -9.08 12.91
C GLU A 189 11.04 -8.93 11.41
N TRP A 190 12.02 -8.41 10.67
CA TRP A 190 11.88 -8.15 9.24
C TRP A 190 12.13 -9.43 8.43
N HIS A 191 11.13 -9.87 7.67
CA HIS A 191 11.28 -10.94 6.69
C HIS A 191 11.65 -10.36 5.33
N SER A 192 12.95 -10.30 5.04
CA SER A 192 13.52 -9.59 3.89
C SER A 192 13.45 -10.32 2.54
N ASP A 193 12.94 -11.55 2.48
CA ASP A 193 12.72 -12.26 1.22
C ASP A 193 11.38 -11.86 0.58
N PRO A 194 11.37 -11.12 -0.56
CA PRO A 194 10.15 -10.74 -1.26
C PRO A 194 9.38 -11.92 -1.85
N SER A 195 10.07 -13.02 -2.15
CA SER A 195 9.51 -14.16 -2.86
C SER A 195 8.78 -15.15 -1.93
N TRP A 196 8.99 -15.04 -0.62
CA TRP A 196 8.45 -15.97 0.36
C TRP A 196 7.18 -15.43 1.02
N ASP A 197 6.02 -15.96 0.64
CA ASP A 197 4.75 -15.73 1.34
C ASP A 197 4.14 -17.06 1.84
N PRO A 198 4.21 -17.36 3.15
CA PRO A 198 3.71 -18.62 3.68
C PRO A 198 2.18 -18.74 3.59
N PHE A 199 1.44 -17.64 3.39
CA PHE A 199 -0.01 -17.66 3.25
C PHE A 199 -0.46 -18.00 1.83
N SER A 200 0.47 -18.08 0.87
CA SER A 200 0.12 -18.39 -0.53
C SER A 200 -0.35 -19.84 -0.76
N GLU A 201 -0.05 -20.72 0.20
CA GLU A 201 -0.44 -22.13 0.23
C GLU A 201 -1.55 -22.42 1.25
N MET A 202 -1.96 -21.43 2.04
CA MET A 202 -3.00 -21.60 3.06
C MET A 202 -4.39 -21.37 2.44
N GLU A 203 -5.29 -22.31 2.65
CA GLU A 203 -6.72 -22.13 2.44
C GLU A 203 -7.37 -21.85 3.80
N LEU A 204 -8.25 -20.84 3.87
CA LEU A 204 -9.06 -20.62 5.07
C LEU A 204 -9.99 -21.82 5.25
N ASP A 205 -10.21 -22.22 6.51
CA ASP A 205 -11.14 -23.28 6.84
C ASP A 205 -12.55 -22.91 6.36
N SER A 206 -12.99 -23.57 5.28
CA SER A 206 -14.30 -23.36 4.65
C SER A 206 -15.50 -23.71 5.55
N SER A 207 -15.27 -24.22 6.77
CA SER A 207 -16.32 -24.46 7.76
C SER A 207 -16.76 -23.20 8.52
N ASP A 208 -15.97 -22.13 8.47
CA ASP A 208 -16.34 -20.82 9.01
C ASP A 208 -17.11 -20.01 7.95
N LYS A 209 -18.32 -19.56 8.31
CA LYS A 209 -19.28 -18.85 7.45
C LYS A 209 -18.87 -17.43 7.03
N TYR A 210 -17.60 -17.20 6.67
CA TYR A 210 -17.20 -16.00 5.95
C TYR A 210 -17.28 -16.31 4.46
N ASP A 211 -18.48 -16.10 3.91
CA ASP A 211 -18.70 -16.18 2.46
C ASP A 211 -17.88 -15.07 1.78
N VAL A 212 -16.68 -15.42 1.34
CA VAL A 212 -15.77 -14.54 0.59
C VAL A 212 -16.28 -14.26 -0.84
N ASN A 213 -17.50 -14.69 -1.18
CA ASN A 213 -18.19 -14.41 -2.44
C ASN A 213 -19.40 -13.48 -2.27
N VAL A 214 -19.38 -12.54 -1.32
CA VAL A 214 -20.34 -11.43 -1.38
C VAL A 214 -19.81 -10.40 -2.38
N THR A 215 -20.45 -10.42 -3.55
CA THR A 215 -20.37 -9.52 -4.71
C THR A 215 -20.04 -8.07 -4.39
#